data_AF-A0A836ED64-F1
#
_entry.id   AF-A0A836ED64-F1
#
_cell.length_a   1.000
_cell.length_b   1.000
_cell.length_c   1.000
_cell.angle_alpha   90.00
_cell.angle_beta   90.00
_cell.angle_gamma   90.00
#
_symmetry.space_group_name_H-M   'P 1'
#
loop_
_entity.id
_entity.type
_entity.pdbx_description
1 polymer ?
#
loop_
_entity_poly.entity_id
_entity_poly.type
_entity_poly.pdbx_seq_one_letter_code
_entity_poly.pdbx_strand_id
1 'polypeptide(L)'
;VSTRKLATRMKVDHTTILRHLSEIGKVKKMDKWVPHELSERNKLDRLNVCSSLLTRFHREPFFDRIITYDEKWVLYDNRKSPILLHDNARPHTSYKTIAKLNELKYEILQHPAYSSDLSPTDFHFFKHLEQFLRALLSDLKT
;
A
#
# COMPACT_ATOMS: atom_id res chain seq x y z
N VAL A 1 -2.22 8.21 -7.92
CA VAL A 1 -2.39 9.25 -8.98
C VAL A 1 -2.74 8.57 -10.30
N SER A 2 -3.84 8.95 -10.96
CA SER A 2 -4.22 8.37 -12.26
C SER A 2 -3.45 9.02 -13.41
N THR A 3 -3.21 8.25 -14.47
CA THR A 3 -2.56 8.72 -15.71
C THR A 3 -3.36 9.83 -16.39
N ARG A 4 -4.70 9.75 -16.32
CA ARG A 4 -5.59 10.81 -16.82
C ARG A 4 -5.41 12.13 -16.05
N LYS A 5 -5.30 12.08 -14.72
CA LYS A 5 -5.05 13.28 -13.90
C LYS A 5 -3.69 13.91 -14.20
N LEU A 6 -2.67 13.09 -14.45
CA LEU A 6 -1.34 13.54 -14.89
C LEU A 6 -1.39 14.16 -16.29
N ALA A 7 -2.09 13.52 -17.23
CA ALA A 7 -2.28 14.00 -18.60
C ALA A 7 -2.94 15.38 -18.62
N THR A 8 -4.02 15.59 -17.86
CA THR A 8 -4.67 16.90 -17.71
C THR A 8 -3.72 17.95 -17.16
N ARG A 9 -2.92 17.60 -16.14
CA ARG A 9 -1.96 18.53 -15.52
C ARG A 9 -0.82 18.90 -16.46
N MET A 10 -0.35 17.96 -17.26
CA MET A 10 0.77 18.14 -18.18
C MET A 10 0.33 18.61 -19.58
N LYS A 11 -0.99 18.72 -19.82
CA LYS A 11 -1.59 19.09 -21.11
C LYS A 11 -1.12 18.21 -22.28
N VAL A 12 -0.95 16.91 -22.01
CA VAL A 12 -0.58 15.90 -23.02
C VAL A 12 -1.64 14.81 -23.06
N ASP A 13 -1.66 14.03 -24.13
CA ASP A 13 -2.54 12.86 -24.18
C ASP A 13 -2.14 11.80 -23.14
N HIS A 14 -3.13 11.07 -22.62
CA HIS A 14 -2.92 10.06 -21.59
C HIS A 14 -2.07 8.88 -22.06
N THR A 15 -2.06 8.56 -23.36
CA THR A 15 -1.18 7.53 -23.94
C THR A 15 0.28 7.96 -23.89
N THR A 16 0.58 9.26 -24.07
CA THR A 16 1.93 9.81 -23.91
C THR A 16 2.45 9.62 -22.50
N ILE A 17 1.61 9.86 -21.49
CA ILE A 17 1.96 9.58 -20.08
C ILE A 17 2.23 8.08 -19.87
N LEU A 18 1.38 7.20 -20.40
CA LEU A 18 1.57 5.74 -20.27
C LEU A 18 2.87 5.26 -20.91
N ARG A 19 3.18 5.75 -22.11
CA ARG A 19 4.41 5.42 -22.82
C ARG A 19 5.63 5.88 -22.04
N HIS A 20 5.64 7.12 -21.57
CA HIS A 20 6.76 7.62 -20.77
C HIS A 20 6.93 6.85 -19.46
N LEU A 21 5.84 6.49 -18.77
CA LEU A 21 5.91 5.65 -17.57
C LEU A 21 6.55 4.29 -17.89
N SER A 22 6.20 3.68 -19.03
CA SER A 22 6.84 2.45 -19.49
C SER A 22 8.32 2.65 -19.83
N GLU A 23 8.68 3.75 -20.51
CA GLU A 23 10.07 4.09 -20.88
C GLU A 23 10.96 4.28 -19.65
N ILE A 24 10.43 4.86 -18.56
CA ILE A 24 11.16 4.99 -17.29
C ILE A 24 11.06 3.72 -16.41
N GLY A 25 10.59 2.61 -16.99
CA GLY A 25 10.50 1.32 -16.30
C GLY A 25 9.50 1.31 -15.15
N LYS A 26 8.37 2.01 -15.25
CA LYS A 26 7.28 1.96 -14.26
C LYS A 26 6.11 1.15 -14.80
N VAL A 27 5.56 0.30 -13.94
CA VAL A 27 4.36 -0.48 -14.21
C VAL A 27 3.33 -0.25 -13.12
N LYS A 28 2.05 -0.44 -13.47
CA LYS A 28 0.95 -0.33 -12.51
C LYS A 28 0.73 -1.70 -11.85
N LYS A 29 0.89 -1.78 -10.53
CA LYS A 29 0.58 -2.97 -9.71
C LYS A 29 -0.30 -2.54 -8.53
N MET A 30 -1.43 -3.22 -8.32
CA MET A 30 -2.38 -2.93 -7.21
C MET A 30 -2.65 -1.42 -7.05
N ASP A 31 -3.06 -0.78 -8.14
CA ASP A 31 -3.32 0.67 -8.22
C ASP A 31 -2.15 1.64 -7.95
N LYS A 32 -0.94 1.13 -7.69
CA LYS A 32 0.27 1.90 -7.43
C LYS A 32 1.25 1.80 -8.62
N TRP A 33 1.93 2.91 -8.94
CA TRP A 33 3.00 2.93 -9.95
C TRP A 33 4.33 2.54 -9.29
N VAL A 34 4.85 1.38 -9.67
CA VAL A 34 6.06 0.81 -9.08
C VAL A 34 7.11 0.55 -10.18
N PRO A 35 8.41 0.54 -9.85
CA PRO A 35 9.43 0.06 -10.79
C PRO A 35 9.08 -1.33 -11.35
N HIS A 36 9.32 -1.53 -12.64
CA HIS A 36 9.21 -2.82 -13.33
C HIS A 36 10.14 -3.84 -12.68
N GLU A 37 11.38 -3.42 -12.47
CA GLU A 37 12.40 -4.15 -11.73
C GLU A 37 12.70 -3.45 -10.41
N LEU A 38 12.59 -4.19 -9.31
CA LEU A 38 13.05 -3.73 -8.02
C LEU A 38 14.58 -3.69 -8.02
N SER A 39 15.17 -2.63 -7.46
CA SER A 39 16.61 -2.60 -7.23
C SER A 39 17.03 -3.71 -6.26
N GLU A 40 18.29 -4.16 -6.34
CA GLU A 40 18.84 -5.15 -5.41
C GLU A 40 18.69 -4.71 -3.95
N ARG A 41 18.84 -3.41 -3.69
CA ARG A 41 18.57 -2.84 -2.37
C ARG A 41 17.12 -3.03 -1.94
N ASN A 42 16.15 -2.78 -2.81
CA ASN A 42 14.74 -3.01 -2.47
C ASN A 42 14.41 -4.49 -2.26
N LYS A 43 15.04 -5.41 -3.01
CA LYS A 43 14.90 -6.85 -2.80
C LYS A 43 15.45 -7.26 -1.43
N LEU A 44 16.62 -6.75 -1.08
CA LEU A 44 17.27 -7.02 0.21
C LEU A 44 16.45 -6.45 1.37
N ASP A 45 15.97 -5.20 1.26
CA ASP A 45 15.12 -4.57 2.28
C ASP A 45 13.84 -5.39 2.50
N ARG A 46 13.20 -5.85 1.41
CA ARG A 46 12.02 -6.74 1.48
C ARG A 46 12.33 -8.03 2.23
N LEU A 47 13.42 -8.71 1.87
CA LEU A 47 13.83 -9.96 2.52
C LEU A 47 14.10 -9.76 4.01
N ASN A 48 14.81 -8.70 4.37
CA ASN A 48 15.16 -8.39 5.75
C ASN A 48 13.92 -8.12 6.61
N VAL A 49 12.98 -7.30 6.10
CA VAL A 49 11.73 -7.01 6.80
C VAL A 49 10.90 -8.30 6.94
N CYS A 50 10.72 -9.07 5.88
CA CYS A 50 9.98 -10.34 5.93
C CYS A 50 10.57 -11.33 6.92
N SER A 51 11.90 -11.53 6.91
CA SER A 51 12.59 -12.43 7.84
C SER A 51 12.46 -11.97 9.29
N SER A 52 12.57 -10.67 9.54
CA SER A 52 12.38 -10.08 10.88
C SER A 52 10.96 -10.29 11.39
N LEU A 53 9.95 -9.99 10.56
CA LEU A 53 8.53 -10.19 10.87
C LEU A 53 8.20 -11.66 11.14
N LEU A 54 8.74 -12.57 10.32
CA LEU A 54 8.55 -14.01 10.50
C LEU A 54 9.17 -14.51 11.80
N THR A 55 10.39 -14.07 12.11
CA THR A 55 11.07 -14.40 13.37
C THR A 55 10.27 -13.93 14.57
N ARG A 56 9.72 -12.71 14.51
CA ARG A 56 8.85 -12.18 15.55
C ARG A 56 7.57 -13.00 15.69
N PHE A 57 6.93 -13.37 14.58
CA PHE A 57 5.69 -14.13 14.57
C PHE A 57 5.85 -15.49 15.26
N HIS A 58 6.97 -16.17 15.03
CA HIS A 58 7.27 -17.44 15.70
C HIS A 58 7.52 -17.31 17.21
N ARG A 59 7.91 -16.13 17.70
CA ARG A 59 8.10 -15.87 19.14
C ARG A 59 6.78 -15.52 19.82
N GLU A 60 5.97 -14.67 19.19
CA GLU A 60 4.67 -14.22 19.68
C GLU A 60 3.76 -13.97 18.48
N PRO A 61 2.74 -14.81 18.23
CA PRO A 61 1.78 -14.57 17.15
C PRO A 61 1.04 -13.25 17.34
N PHE A 62 1.10 -12.35 16.36
CA PHE A 62 0.56 -10.99 16.47
C PHE A 62 -0.42 -10.60 15.34
N PHE A 63 -0.79 -11.54 14.46
CA PHE A 63 -1.66 -11.24 13.31
C PHE A 63 -3.07 -10.76 13.72
N ASP A 64 -3.60 -11.23 14.85
CA ASP A 64 -4.91 -10.81 15.39
C ASP A 64 -4.92 -9.35 15.89
N ARG A 65 -3.74 -8.76 16.09
CA ARG A 65 -3.55 -7.38 16.56
C ARG A 65 -3.28 -6.39 15.42
N ILE A 66 -3.06 -6.88 14.19
CA ILE A 66 -2.74 -6.02 13.06
C ILE A 66 -3.99 -5.27 12.60
N ILE A 67 -3.87 -3.95 12.57
CA ILE A 67 -4.80 -3.05 11.90
C ILE A 67 -4.09 -2.57 10.63
N THR A 68 -4.65 -2.90 9.46
CA THR A 68 -4.14 -2.42 8.17
C THR A 68 -5.05 -1.32 7.67
N TYR A 69 -4.44 -0.28 7.11
CA TYR A 69 -5.18 0.83 6.56
C TYR A 69 -4.49 1.39 5.33
N ASP A 70 -5.28 1.67 4.29
CA ASP A 70 -4.90 2.39 3.09
C ASP A 70 -6.10 3.27 2.69
N GLU A 71 -5.89 4.38 1.98
CA GLU A 71 -6.75 5.59 1.95
C GLU A 71 -8.30 5.39 1.91
N LYS A 72 -8.93 5.08 3.06
CA LYS A 72 -10.33 5.37 3.51
C LYS A 72 -10.60 5.10 5.01
N TRP A 73 -10.47 6.09 5.90
CA TRP A 73 -10.41 5.87 7.37
C TRP A 73 -11.66 5.16 7.92
N VAL A 74 -11.46 4.04 8.62
CA VAL A 74 -12.47 3.39 9.45
C VAL A 74 -11.90 3.29 10.86
N LEU A 75 -12.61 3.89 11.83
CA LEU A 75 -12.23 3.80 13.24
C LEU A 75 -12.65 2.44 13.78
N TYR A 76 -11.71 1.68 14.33
CA TYR A 76 -11.96 0.41 15.00
C TYR A 76 -11.48 0.50 16.44
N ASP A 77 -12.35 0.19 17.40
CA ASP A 77 -12.01 0.13 18.82
C ASP A 77 -11.42 -1.24 19.14
N ASN A 78 -10.09 -1.29 19.31
CA ASN A 78 -9.38 -2.50 19.71
C ASN A 78 -8.97 -2.41 21.18
N ARG A 79 -9.40 -3.38 22.00
CA ARG A 79 -9.09 -3.44 23.44
C ARG A 79 -7.66 -3.92 23.74
N LYS A 80 -6.93 -4.42 22.75
CA LYS A 80 -5.50 -4.81 22.84
C LYS A 80 -4.62 -3.72 22.23
N SER A 81 -3.35 -3.62 22.64
CA SER A 81 -2.36 -2.70 22.04
C SER A 81 -2.23 -2.95 20.53
N PRO A 82 -2.73 -2.03 19.67
CA PRO A 82 -2.84 -2.26 18.24
C PRO A 82 -1.49 -2.14 17.54
N ILE A 83 -1.32 -2.94 16.49
CA ILE A 83 -0.15 -2.90 15.64
C ILE A 83 -0.59 -2.38 14.27
N LEU A 84 -0.03 -1.26 13.84
CA LEU A 84 -0.35 -0.59 12.59
C LEU A 84 0.58 -1.03 11.47
N LEU A 85 -0.01 -1.47 10.36
CA LEU A 85 0.70 -1.72 9.11
C LEU A 85 0.18 -0.74 8.04
N HIS A 86 1.04 0.17 7.60
CA HIS A 86 0.76 1.13 6.52
C HIS A 86 1.98 1.27 5.61
N ASP A 87 1.77 1.85 4.42
CA ASP A 87 2.85 2.11 3.48
C ASP A 87 3.69 3.35 3.85
N ASN A 88 4.82 3.53 3.16
CA ASN A 88 5.75 4.64 3.41
C ASN A 88 5.36 5.95 2.68
N ALA A 89 4.07 6.15 2.35
CA ALA A 89 3.63 7.38 1.72
C ALA A 89 3.98 8.61 2.57
N ARG A 90 4.28 9.75 1.93
CA ARG A 90 4.76 10.97 2.60
C ARG A 90 3.85 11.45 3.76
N PRO A 91 2.51 11.39 3.67
CA PRO A 91 1.65 11.73 4.80
C PRO A 91 1.80 10.77 5.98
N HIS A 92 2.07 9.49 5.73
CA HIS A 92 2.18 8.45 6.75
C HIS A 92 3.50 8.52 7.52
N THR A 93 4.58 8.95 6.85
CA THR A 93 5.90 9.14 7.47
C THR A 93 6.12 10.55 8.03
N SER A 94 5.09 11.40 8.02
CA SER A 94 5.20 12.77 8.53
C SER A 94 5.34 12.80 10.05
N TYR A 95 6.09 13.78 10.56
CA TYR A 95 6.27 13.97 12.01
C TYR A 95 4.94 14.06 12.77
N LYS A 96 3.97 14.81 12.22
CA LYS A 96 2.64 14.97 12.84
C LYS A 96 1.93 13.63 13.00
N THR A 97 2.00 12.77 11.98
CA THR A 97 1.38 11.44 12.00
C THR A 97 2.06 10.54 13.02
N ILE A 98 3.40 10.45 12.98
CA ILE A 98 4.17 9.62 13.92
C ILE A 98 3.96 10.07 15.37
N ALA A 99 3.95 11.39 15.62
CA ALA A 99 3.68 11.93 16.95
C ALA A 99 2.30 11.50 17.48
N LYS A 100 1.27 11.56 16.63
CA LYS A 100 -0.09 11.14 17.02
C LYS A 100 -0.19 9.64 17.25
N LEU A 101 0.47 8.82 16.42
CA LEU A 101 0.50 7.36 16.60
C LEU A 101 1.17 6.96 17.91
N ASN A 102 2.25 7.65 18.28
CA ASN A 102 2.93 7.46 19.56
C ASN A 102 2.05 7.87 20.75
N GLU A 103 1.34 9.01 20.66
CA GLU A 103 0.37 9.46 21.68
C GLU A 103 -0.73 8.40 21.91
N LEU A 104 -1.21 7.80 20.81
CA LEU A 104 -2.24 6.75 20.83
C LEU A 104 -1.68 5.36 21.16
N LYS A 105 -0.37 5.21 21.39
CA LYS A 105 0.33 3.95 21.70
C LYS A 105 0.17 2.86 20.62
N TYR A 106 0.09 3.27 19.36
CA TYR A 106 0.11 2.33 18.23
C TYR A 106 1.55 1.89 17.95
N GLU A 107 1.76 0.59 17.85
CA GLU A 107 3.04 0.06 17.40
C GLU A 107 3.07 0.06 15.86
N ILE A 108 4.10 0.62 15.23
CA ILE A 108 4.19 0.68 13.76
C ILE A 108 5.07 -0.47 13.25
N LEU A 109 4.53 -1.31 12.36
CA LEU A 109 5.32 -2.34 11.67
C LEU A 109 6.15 -1.74 10.55
N GLN A 110 7.35 -2.28 10.39
CA GLN A 110 8.18 -1.95 9.23
C GLN A 110 7.53 -2.48 7.96
N HIS A 111 7.40 -1.60 6.96
CA HIS A 111 6.89 -1.95 5.64
C HIS A 111 7.93 -1.55 4.57
N PRO A 112 8.38 -2.47 3.70
CA PRO A 112 9.39 -2.15 2.70
C PRO A 112 8.78 -1.34 1.55
N ALA A 113 9.61 -0.52 0.87
CA ALA A 113 9.16 0.26 -0.26
C ALA A 113 8.67 -0.64 -1.42
N TYR A 114 7.69 -0.15 -2.19
CA TYR A 114 7.14 -0.83 -3.38
C TYR A 114 6.66 -2.27 -3.13
N SER A 115 6.06 -2.52 -1.97
CA SER A 115 5.68 -3.86 -1.52
C SER A 115 4.20 -3.97 -1.20
N SER A 116 3.36 -3.54 -2.15
CA SER A 116 1.90 -3.62 -2.05
C SER A 116 1.42 -5.07 -1.85
N ASP A 117 2.17 -6.06 -2.34
CA ASP A 117 1.90 -7.48 -2.13
C ASP A 117 2.03 -7.92 -0.66
N LEU A 118 2.71 -7.15 0.17
CA LEU A 118 2.84 -7.38 1.62
C LEU A 118 1.80 -6.62 2.44
N SER A 119 0.94 -5.82 1.81
CA SER A 119 -0.16 -5.10 2.45
C SER A 119 -1.46 -5.92 2.29
N PRO A 120 -2.08 -6.40 3.39
CA PRO A 120 -3.36 -7.11 3.32
C PRO A 120 -4.47 -6.27 2.67
N THR A 121 -4.45 -4.94 2.85
CA THR A 121 -5.43 -4.03 2.23
C THR A 121 -5.30 -4.01 0.71
N ASP A 122 -4.08 -3.91 0.19
CA ASP A 122 -3.79 -3.88 -1.26
C ASP A 122 -3.99 -5.26 -1.91
N PHE A 123 -3.48 -6.32 -1.27
CA PHE A 123 -3.50 -7.67 -1.82
C PHE A 123 -4.87 -8.33 -1.77
N HIS A 124 -5.62 -8.15 -0.68
CA HIS A 124 -6.86 -8.89 -0.43
C HIS A 124 -8.10 -7.99 -0.57
N PHE A 125 -8.23 -6.96 0.26
CA PHE A 125 -9.45 -6.16 0.33
C PHE A 125 -9.73 -5.39 -0.96
N PHE A 126 -8.79 -4.58 -1.44
CA PHE A 126 -8.99 -3.79 -2.66
C PHE A 126 -9.06 -4.63 -3.91
N LYS A 127 -8.32 -5.74 -3.97
CA LYS A 127 -8.43 -6.69 -5.08
C LYS A 127 -9.86 -7.24 -5.19
N HIS A 128 -10.46 -7.67 -4.08
CA HIS A 128 -11.84 -8.17 -4.09
C HIS A 128 -12.87 -7.07 -4.32
N LEU A 129 -12.67 -5.89 -3.73
CA LEU A 129 -13.53 -4.73 -3.97
C LEU A 129 -13.51 -4.34 -5.45
N GLU A 130 -12.34 -4.32 -6.10
CA GLU A 130 -12.23 -4.00 -7.52
C GLU A 130 -12.96 -5.04 -8.39
N GLN A 131 -12.83 -6.33 -8.08
CA GLN A 131 -13.58 -7.38 -8.76
C GLN A 131 -15.08 -7.20 -8.61
N PHE A 132 -15.55 -6.92 -7.38
CA PHE A 132 -16.95 -6.65 -7.10
C PHE A 132 -17.45 -5.42 -7.87
N LEU A 133 -16.72 -4.31 -7.86
CA LEU A 133 -17.09 -3.10 -8.58
C LEU A 133 -17.10 -3.32 -10.11
N ARG A 134 -16.18 -4.13 -10.64
CA ARG A 134 -16.17 -4.50 -12.06
C ARG A 134 -17.39 -5.31 -12.45
N ALA A 135 -17.81 -6.27 -11.61
CA ALA A 135 -19.04 -7.04 -11.82
C ALA A 135 -20.29 -6.13 -11.77
N LEU A 136 -20.36 -5.25 -10.77
CA LEU A 136 -21.49 -4.33 -10.62
C LEU A 136 -21.61 -3.35 -11.81
N LEU A 137 -20.48 -2.92 -12.38
CA LEU A 137 -20.44 -2.06 -13.56
C LEU A 137 -20.69 -2.79 -14.88
N SER A 138 -20.49 -4.11 -14.96
CA SER A 138 -20.90 -4.89 -16.14
C SER A 138 -22.41 -5.07 -16.18
N ASP A 139 -23.05 -5.27 -15.02
CA ASP A 139 -24.49 -5.51 -14.92
C ASP A 139 -25.32 -4.24 -15.20
N LEU A 140 -24.74 -3.06 -14.97
CA LEU A 140 -25.35 -1.76 -15.29
C LEU A 140 -25.18 -1.34 -16.76
N LYS A 141 -24.42 -2.10 -17.56
CA LYS A 141 -24.18 -1.82 -18.99
C LYS A 141 -24.97 -2.74 -19.94
N THR A 142 -25.72 -3.67 -19.40
CA THR A 142 -26.78 -4.46 -20.07
C THR A 142 -28.13 -3.78 -19.94
#